data_AF-A0A1Q7DB42-F1
#
_entry.id   AF-A0A1Q7DB42-F1
#
_cell.length_a   1.000
_cell.length_b   1.000
_cell.length_c   1.000
_cell.angle_alpha   90.00
_cell.angle_beta   90.00
_cell.angle_gamma   90.00
#
_symmetry.space_group_name_H-M   'P 1'
#
loop_
_entity.id
_entity.type
_entity.pdbx_description
1 polymer ?
#
loop_
_entity_poly.entity_id
_entity_poly.type
_entity_poly.pdbx_seq_one_letter_code
_entity_poly.pdbx_strand_id
1 'polypeptide(L)'
;MTLYSIALFLHIVGAVSLFVLLTVEGVTLRQGTTGARFNRAFGPVSALLILVPGFYMVAAGAGWSAWVGVGLISWVLIAVIGAVTGISVLRGRMSRRSAAISWAARVGLALAVVFIMTVKPGLLVSSIVAIAGAAAGFAASLVTARQVQSA
;
A
#
# COMPACT_ATOMS: atom_id res chain seq x y z
N MET A 1 -23.00 16.92 9.70
CA MET A 1 -22.06 15.96 9.09
C MET A 1 -22.87 14.90 8.37
N THR A 2 -22.63 14.65 7.08
CA THR A 2 -23.35 13.59 6.35
C THR A 2 -22.67 12.23 6.56
N LEU A 3 -23.41 11.13 6.42
CA LEU A 3 -22.84 9.77 6.49
C LEU A 3 -21.72 9.57 5.44
N TYR A 4 -21.87 10.20 4.27
CA TYR A 4 -20.84 10.23 3.23
C TYR A 4 -19.53 10.88 3.71
N SER A 5 -19.59 12.03 4.39
CA SER A 5 -18.38 12.68 4.92
C SER A 5 -17.70 11.85 6.02
N ILE A 6 -18.48 11.16 6.86
CA ILE A 6 -17.92 10.25 7.88
C ILE A 6 -17.21 9.06 7.20
N ALA A 7 -17.84 8.45 6.20
CA ALA A 7 -17.23 7.36 5.44
C ALA A 7 -15.94 7.80 4.73
N LEU A 8 -15.95 8.97 4.09
CA LEU A 8 -14.76 9.55 3.46
C LEU A 8 -13.64 9.78 4.47
N PHE A 9 -13.96 10.34 5.65
CA PHE A 9 -12.99 10.52 6.73
C PHE A 9 -12.37 9.20 7.17
N LEU A 10 -13.19 8.18 7.45
CA LEU A 10 -12.71 6.85 7.86
C LEU A 10 -11.85 6.20 6.78
N HIS A 11 -12.23 6.35 5.50
CA HIS A 11 -11.44 5.87 4.36
C HIS A 11 -10.04 6.49 4.32
N ILE A 12 -9.97 7.82 4.49
CA ILE A 12 -8.70 8.56 4.51
C ILE A 12 -7.85 8.16 5.72
N VAL A 13 -8.46 8.04 6.91
CA VAL A 13 -7.76 7.55 8.11
C VAL A 13 -7.21 6.14 7.89
N GLY A 14 -7.99 5.26 7.26
CA GLY A 14 -7.54 3.93 6.86
C GLY A 14 -6.32 3.98 5.93
N ALA A 15 -6.34 4.84 4.92
CA ALA A 15 -5.25 5.03 3.98
C ALA A 15 -3.98 5.60 4.65
N VAL A 16 -4.12 6.61 5.51
CA VAL A 16 -3.00 7.16 6.31
C VAL A 16 -2.42 6.07 7.22
N SER A 17 -3.28 5.27 7.86
CA SER A 17 -2.83 4.14 8.70
C SER A 17 -2.03 3.11 7.89
N LEU A 18 -2.38 2.85 6.62
CA LEU A 18 -1.60 1.97 5.74
C LEU A 18 -0.16 2.50 5.55
N PHE A 19 0.01 3.81 5.34
CA PHE A 19 1.34 4.43 5.24
C PHE A 19 2.12 4.37 6.55
N VAL A 20 1.45 4.50 7.69
CA VAL A 20 2.08 4.29 9.01
C VAL A 20 2.60 2.85 9.12
N LEU A 21 1.80 1.86 8.74
CA LEU A 21 2.19 0.44 8.78
C LEU A 21 3.34 0.12 7.83
N LEU A 22 3.31 0.68 6.61
CA LEU A 22 4.43 0.59 5.67
C LEU A 22 5.69 1.26 6.24
N THR A 23 5.56 2.40 6.92
CA THR A 23 6.71 3.07 7.54
C THR A 23 7.31 2.22 8.65
N VAL A 24 6.49 1.67 9.55
CA VAL A 24 6.93 0.73 10.59
C VAL A 24 7.64 -0.47 9.97
N GLU A 25 7.08 -1.05 8.90
CA GLU A 25 7.73 -2.16 8.19
C GLU A 25 9.13 -1.77 7.68
N GLY A 26 9.24 -0.61 7.02
CA GLY A 26 10.51 -0.11 6.50
C GLY A 26 11.57 0.11 7.58
N VAL A 27 11.17 0.65 8.73
CA VAL A 27 12.06 0.84 9.90
C VAL A 27 12.51 -0.52 10.45
N THR A 28 11.59 -1.48 10.60
CA THR A 28 11.90 -2.80 11.15
C THR A 28 12.84 -3.61 10.27
N LEU A 29 12.70 -3.51 8.96
CA LEU A 29 13.61 -4.16 8.01
C LEU A 29 15.04 -3.62 8.11
N ARG A 30 15.21 -2.33 8.45
CA ARG A 30 16.52 -1.67 8.60
C ARG A 30 17.14 -1.90 9.97
N GLN A 31 16.34 -1.81 11.03
CA GLN A 31 16.82 -1.88 12.42
C GLN A 31 16.84 -3.32 12.97
N GLY A 32 16.25 -4.29 12.28
CA GLY A 32 16.19 -5.69 12.73
C GLY A 32 15.24 -5.92 13.92
N THR A 33 14.42 -4.94 14.28
CA THR A 33 13.42 -5.02 15.35
C THR A 33 12.14 -5.70 14.85
N THR A 34 11.39 -6.37 15.75
CA THR A 34 10.16 -7.09 15.39
C THR A 34 8.92 -6.22 15.49
N GLY A 35 8.75 -5.23 14.61
CA GLY A 35 7.46 -4.52 14.43
C GLY A 35 6.39 -5.35 13.69
N ALA A 36 6.71 -6.61 13.36
CA ALA A 36 5.79 -7.57 12.78
C ALA A 36 4.50 -7.77 13.60
N ARG A 37 4.56 -7.69 14.94
CA ARG A 37 3.37 -7.81 15.80
C ARG A 37 2.43 -6.63 15.62
N PHE A 38 2.97 -5.42 15.51
CA PHE A 38 2.19 -4.20 15.27
C PHE A 38 1.47 -4.28 13.92
N ASN A 39 2.21 -4.60 12.85
CA ASN A 39 1.62 -4.72 11.50
C ASN A 39 0.60 -5.84 11.40
N ARG A 40 0.78 -6.95 12.14
CA ARG A 40 -0.19 -8.06 12.16
C ARG A 40 -1.49 -7.67 12.85
N ALA A 41 -1.44 -6.86 13.91
CA ALA A 41 -2.61 -6.42 14.65
C ALA A 41 -3.38 -5.31 13.91
N PHE A 42 -2.66 -4.29 13.42
CA PHE A 42 -3.28 -3.11 12.82
C PHE A 42 -3.49 -3.19 11.30
N GLY A 43 -2.82 -4.12 10.61
CA GLY A 43 -3.00 -4.38 9.18
C GLY A 43 -4.46 -4.62 8.78
N PRO A 44 -5.16 -5.58 9.41
CA PRO A 44 -6.58 -5.82 9.13
C PRO A 44 -7.47 -4.60 9.43
N VAL A 45 -7.14 -3.83 10.48
CA VAL A 45 -7.92 -2.64 10.85
C VAL A 45 -7.80 -1.56 9.78
N SER A 46 -6.58 -1.24 9.33
CA SER A 46 -6.35 -0.29 8.24
C SER A 46 -7.02 -0.77 6.95
N ALA A 47 -6.91 -2.07 6.64
CA ALA A 47 -7.57 -2.69 5.49
C ALA A 47 -9.09 -2.49 5.52
N LEU A 48 -9.74 -2.77 6.65
CA LEU A 48 -11.18 -2.60 6.81
C LEU A 48 -11.61 -1.12 6.76
N LEU A 49 -10.83 -0.23 7.36
CA LEU A 49 -11.08 1.22 7.31
C LEU A 49 -10.97 1.80 5.90
N ILE A 50 -10.17 1.21 5.02
CA ILE A 50 -10.14 1.57 3.60
C ILE A 50 -11.35 0.94 2.89
N LEU A 51 -11.55 -0.36 3.03
CA LEU A 51 -12.45 -1.12 2.18
C LEU A 51 -13.93 -0.84 2.47
N VAL A 52 -14.34 -0.90 3.74
CA VAL A 52 -15.77 -0.78 4.12
C VAL A 52 -16.33 0.60 3.77
N PRO A 53 -15.70 1.72 4.15
CA PRO A 53 -16.20 3.04 3.76
C PRO A 53 -16.05 3.31 2.26
N GLY A 54 -15.04 2.71 1.61
CA GLY A 54 -14.85 2.79 0.15
C GLY A 54 -16.04 2.22 -0.62
N PHE A 55 -16.46 1.00 -0.27
CA PHE A 55 -17.65 0.39 -0.87
C PHE A 55 -18.93 1.17 -0.58
N TYR A 56 -19.07 1.71 0.63
CA TYR A 56 -20.20 2.58 0.95
C TYR A 56 -20.22 3.81 0.04
N MET A 57 -19.09 4.50 -0.16
CA MET A 57 -19.04 5.69 -1.04
C MET A 57 -19.38 5.36 -2.50
N VAL A 58 -18.93 4.19 -3.00
CA VAL A 58 -19.30 3.70 -4.34
C VAL A 58 -20.81 3.49 -4.44
N ALA A 59 -21.42 2.84 -3.44
CA ALA A 59 -22.86 2.59 -3.41
C ALA A 59 -23.71 3.86 -3.20
N ALA A 60 -23.21 4.81 -2.42
CA ALA A 60 -23.94 6.01 -2.03
C ALA A 60 -23.89 7.15 -3.06
N GLY A 61 -23.05 7.06 -4.09
CA GLY A 61 -23.08 8.02 -5.19
C GLY A 61 -21.79 8.19 -5.99
N ALA A 62 -20.63 7.71 -5.52
CA ALA A 62 -19.39 7.80 -6.31
C ALA A 62 -19.44 6.91 -7.57
N GLY A 63 -20.22 5.82 -7.50
CA GLY A 63 -20.40 4.89 -8.61
C GLY A 63 -19.16 4.04 -8.92
N TRP A 64 -19.37 3.00 -9.74
CA TRP A 64 -18.27 2.21 -10.27
C TRP A 64 -17.62 2.94 -11.44
N SER A 65 -16.35 3.27 -11.29
CA SER A 65 -15.55 3.94 -12.31
C SER A 65 -14.19 3.25 -12.44
N ALA A 66 -13.49 3.52 -13.53
CA ALA A 66 -12.24 2.84 -13.84
C ALA A 66 -11.17 3.01 -12.75
N TRP A 67 -11.04 4.23 -12.20
CA TRP A 67 -10.07 4.51 -11.12
C TRP A 67 -10.40 3.77 -9.82
N VAL A 68 -11.68 3.54 -9.51
CA VAL A 68 -12.11 2.72 -8.36
C VAL A 68 -11.62 1.29 -8.55
N GLY A 69 -11.84 0.72 -9.75
CA GLY A 69 -11.39 -0.64 -10.06
C GLY A 69 -9.87 -0.81 -9.93
N VAL A 70 -9.10 0.10 -10.53
CA VAL A 70 -7.63 0.05 -10.45
C VAL A 70 -7.13 0.26 -9.01
N GLY A 71 -7.74 1.18 -8.27
CA GLY A 71 -7.43 1.42 -6.86
C GLY A 71 -7.69 0.19 -6.00
N LEU A 72 -8.83 -0.47 -6.19
CA LEU A 72 -9.18 -1.69 -5.47
C LEU A 72 -8.22 -2.85 -5.78
N ILE A 73 -7.92 -3.09 -7.06
CA ILE A 73 -6.95 -4.12 -7.48
C ILE A 73 -5.58 -3.84 -6.87
N SER A 74 -5.12 -2.59 -6.93
CA SER A 74 -3.82 -2.18 -6.37
C SER A 74 -3.78 -2.39 -4.85
N TRP A 75 -4.87 -2.05 -4.14
CA TRP A 75 -4.98 -2.27 -2.70
C TRP A 75 -4.94 -3.76 -2.34
N VAL A 76 -5.63 -4.62 -3.10
CA VAL A 76 -5.55 -6.09 -2.93
C VAL A 76 -4.14 -6.58 -3.15
N LEU A 77 -3.45 -6.11 -4.20
CA LEU A 77 -2.06 -6.46 -4.47
C LEU A 77 -1.14 -6.07 -3.31
N ILE A 78 -1.28 -4.85 -2.76
CA ILE A 78 -0.51 -4.40 -1.60
C ILE A 78 -0.73 -5.34 -0.41
N ALA A 79 -1.99 -5.68 -0.10
CA ALA A 79 -2.33 -6.53 1.03
C ALA A 79 -1.78 -7.97 0.86
N VAL A 80 -1.98 -8.57 -0.31
CA VAL A 80 -1.52 -9.94 -0.62
C VAL A 80 0.00 -10.01 -0.62
N ILE A 81 0.68 -9.11 -1.34
CA ILE A 81 2.15 -9.06 -1.37
C ILE A 81 2.71 -8.82 0.03
N GLY A 82 2.09 -7.94 0.82
CA GLY A 82 2.49 -7.68 2.21
C GLY A 82 2.36 -8.93 3.09
N ALA A 83 1.25 -9.64 2.99
CA ALA A 83 1.04 -10.89 3.74
C ALA A 83 2.04 -11.98 3.35
N VAL A 84 2.24 -12.20 2.03
CA VAL A 84 3.20 -13.19 1.52
C VAL A 84 4.63 -12.85 1.95
N THR A 85 5.02 -11.58 1.85
CA THR A 85 6.35 -11.10 2.27
C THR A 85 6.54 -11.32 3.77
N GLY A 86 5.58 -10.89 4.60
CA GLY A 86 5.64 -11.06 6.06
C GLY A 86 5.75 -12.53 6.48
N ILE A 87 4.92 -13.41 5.89
CA ILE A 87 4.96 -14.86 6.17
C ILE A 87 6.30 -15.46 5.73
N SER A 88 6.82 -15.06 4.57
CA SER A 88 8.08 -15.61 4.03
C SER A 88 9.29 -15.19 4.86
N VAL A 89 9.32 -13.94 5.35
CA VAL A 89 10.36 -13.45 6.27
C VAL A 89 10.30 -14.19 7.60
N LEU A 90 9.11 -14.35 8.20
CA LEU A 90 8.95 -15.09 9.45
C LEU A 90 9.37 -16.56 9.35
N ARG A 91 9.17 -17.17 8.17
CA ARG A 91 9.59 -18.55 7.89
C ARG A 91 11.04 -18.69 7.43
N GLY A 92 11.81 -17.60 7.39
CA GLY A 92 13.20 -17.60 6.90
C GLY A 92 13.35 -17.92 5.41
N ARG A 93 12.27 -17.88 4.63
CA ARG A 93 12.26 -18.22 3.19
C ARG A 93 12.61 -17.04 2.29
N MET A 94 12.77 -15.85 2.86
CA MET A 94 13.03 -14.61 2.13
C MET A 94 14.11 -13.80 2.83
N SER A 95 15.10 -13.33 2.06
CA SER A 95 16.15 -12.45 2.57
C SER A 95 15.60 -11.05 2.89
N ARG A 96 16.24 -10.35 3.85
CA ARG A 96 15.88 -8.94 4.19
C ARG A 96 15.92 -8.02 2.96
N ARG A 97 16.85 -8.26 2.04
CA ARG A 97 16.96 -7.52 0.77
C ARG A 97 15.70 -7.71 -0.10
N SER A 98 15.25 -8.94 -0.27
CA SER A 98 14.05 -9.24 -1.07
C SER A 98 12.79 -8.64 -0.42
N ALA A 99 12.71 -8.69 0.91
CA ALA A 99 11.64 -8.06 1.67
C ALA A 99 11.64 -6.52 1.52
N ALA A 100 12.82 -5.88 1.51
CA ALA A 100 12.96 -4.45 1.29
C ALA A 100 12.55 -4.03 -0.14
N ILE A 101 12.87 -4.83 -1.16
CA ILE A 101 12.43 -4.60 -2.54
C ILE A 101 10.89 -4.69 -2.64
N SER A 102 10.30 -5.75 -2.07
CA SER A 102 8.84 -5.93 -2.00
C SER A 102 8.15 -4.77 -1.28
N TRP A 103 8.72 -4.34 -0.14
CA TRP A 103 8.25 -3.19 0.61
C TRP A 103 8.27 -1.91 -0.23
N ALA A 104 9.38 -1.62 -0.90
CA ALA A 104 9.53 -0.40 -1.70
C ALA A 104 8.54 -0.36 -2.88
N ALA A 105 8.33 -1.50 -3.56
CA ALA A 105 7.33 -1.62 -4.61
C ALA A 105 5.90 -1.36 -4.08
N ARG A 106 5.55 -1.88 -2.89
CA ARG A 106 4.25 -1.61 -2.26
C ARG A 106 4.07 -0.16 -1.85
N VAL A 107 5.11 0.51 -1.36
CA VAL A 107 5.08 1.96 -1.08
C VAL A 107 4.82 2.75 -2.36
N GLY A 108 5.53 2.42 -3.43
CA GLY A 108 5.32 3.06 -4.73
C GLY A 108 3.90 2.86 -5.28
N LEU A 109 3.36 1.65 -5.14
CA LEU A 109 1.97 1.36 -5.52
C LEU A 109 0.95 2.10 -4.63
N ALA A 110 1.20 2.19 -3.32
CA ALA A 110 0.34 2.95 -2.41
C ALA A 110 0.30 4.45 -2.78
N LEU A 111 1.45 5.04 -3.12
CA LEU A 111 1.52 6.44 -3.59
C LEU A 111 0.78 6.63 -4.91
N ALA A 112 0.91 5.69 -5.86
CA ALA A 112 0.14 5.71 -7.09
C ALA A 112 -1.37 5.66 -6.84
N VAL A 113 -1.84 4.86 -5.88
CA VAL A 113 -3.26 4.81 -5.50
C VAL A 113 -3.73 6.17 -4.96
N VAL A 114 -2.93 6.85 -4.13
CA VAL A 114 -3.28 8.21 -3.64
C VAL A 114 -3.45 9.18 -4.80
N PHE A 115 -2.54 9.16 -5.78
CA PHE A 115 -2.70 9.98 -6.99
C PHE A 115 -3.98 9.63 -7.76
N ILE A 116 -4.24 8.34 -7.99
CA ILE A 116 -5.42 7.86 -8.71
C ILE A 116 -6.72 8.31 -8.01
N MET A 117 -6.77 8.24 -6.68
CA MET A 117 -7.93 8.67 -5.89
C MET A 117 -8.12 10.20 -5.86
N THR A 118 -7.05 10.95 -6.11
CA THR A 118 -7.07 12.43 -6.12
C THR A 118 -7.49 12.95 -7.49
N VAL A 119 -6.85 12.47 -8.55
CA VAL A 119 -7.07 12.94 -9.93
C VAL A 119 -8.26 12.24 -10.60
N LYS A 120 -8.63 11.04 -10.12
CA LYS A 120 -9.74 10.21 -10.63
C LYS A 120 -9.71 10.01 -12.16
N PRO A 121 -8.57 9.62 -12.75
CA PRO A 121 -8.46 9.54 -14.19
C PRO A 121 -9.18 8.30 -14.76
N GLY A 122 -9.24 8.19 -16.09
CA GLY A 122 -9.77 7.01 -16.77
C GLY A 122 -8.85 5.77 -16.64
N LEU A 123 -9.32 4.63 -17.15
CA LEU A 123 -8.67 3.32 -16.99
C LEU A 123 -7.19 3.32 -17.40
N LEU A 124 -6.90 3.80 -18.61
CA LEU A 124 -5.55 3.77 -19.18
C LEU A 124 -4.54 4.51 -18.28
N VAL A 125 -4.89 5.74 -17.88
CA VAL A 125 -4.02 6.57 -17.04
C VAL A 125 -3.89 5.98 -15.64
N SER A 126 -4.98 5.48 -15.05
CA SER A 126 -4.92 4.80 -13.75
C SER A 126 -3.97 3.59 -13.78
N SER A 127 -4.08 2.74 -14.81
CA SER A 127 -3.22 1.56 -14.97
C SER A 127 -1.75 1.94 -15.15
N ILE A 128 -1.47 2.94 -15.99
CA ILE A 128 -0.10 3.45 -16.20
C ILE A 128 0.48 3.97 -14.88
N VAL A 129 -0.28 4.77 -14.12
CA VAL A 129 0.18 5.33 -12.85
C VAL A 129 0.44 4.24 -11.82
N ALA A 130 -0.42 3.23 -11.72
CA ALA A 130 -0.22 2.08 -10.82
C ALA A 130 1.08 1.31 -11.15
N ILE A 131 1.30 1.00 -12.43
CA ILE A 131 2.50 0.31 -12.92
C ILE A 131 3.74 1.18 -12.68
N ALA A 132 3.69 2.45 -13.04
CA ALA A 132 4.79 3.40 -12.87
C ALA A 132 5.16 3.58 -11.40
N GLY A 133 4.18 3.66 -10.50
CA GLY A 133 4.43 3.75 -9.06
C GLY A 133 5.13 2.50 -8.51
N ALA A 134 4.64 1.31 -8.86
CA ALA A 134 5.29 0.06 -8.47
C ALA A 134 6.73 -0.05 -9.03
N ALA A 135 6.93 0.30 -10.31
CA ALA A 135 8.23 0.29 -10.98
C ALA A 135 9.21 1.31 -10.35
N ALA A 136 8.73 2.51 -10.02
CA ALA A 136 9.53 3.53 -9.34
C ALA A 136 9.95 3.08 -7.93
N GLY A 137 9.03 2.49 -7.16
CA GLY A 137 9.34 1.91 -5.86
C GLY A 137 10.39 0.79 -5.96
N PHE A 138 10.25 -0.08 -6.95
CA PHE A 138 11.25 -1.11 -7.24
C PHE A 138 12.61 -0.51 -7.62
N ALA A 139 12.65 0.43 -8.56
CA ALA A 139 13.89 1.07 -9.01
C ALA A 139 14.63 1.79 -7.87
N ALA A 140 13.90 2.52 -7.01
CA ALA A 140 14.47 3.18 -5.84
C ALA A 140 15.17 2.19 -4.90
N SER A 141 14.61 1.00 -4.71
CA SER A 141 15.22 -0.04 -3.86
C SER A 141 16.55 -0.57 -4.41
N LEU A 142 16.72 -0.61 -5.74
CA LEU A 142 17.96 -1.03 -6.38
C LEU A 142 19.06 0.03 -6.23
N VAL A 143 18.72 1.30 -6.33
CA VAL A 143 19.67 2.42 -6.16
C VAL A 143 20.22 2.44 -4.74
N THR A 144 19.34 2.33 -3.73
CA THR A 144 19.77 2.30 -2.33
C THR A 144 20.63 1.06 -2.01
N ALA A 145 20.34 -0.10 -2.62
CA ALA A 145 21.15 -1.29 -2.43
C ALA A 145 22.56 -1.16 -3.01
N ARG A 146 22.72 -0.42 -4.13
CA ARG A 146 24.04 -0.19 -4.76
C ARG A 146 24.92 0.72 -3.92
N GLN A 147 24.38 1.80 -3.37
CA GLN A 147 25.14 2.78 -2.58
C GLN A 147 25.78 2.19 -1.32
N VAL A 148 25.18 1.14 -0.74
CA VAL A 148 25.73 0.44 0.44
C VAL A 148 26.90 -0.48 0.08
N GLN A 149 27.01 -0.97 -1.16
CA GLN A 149 28.09 -1.86 -1.59
C GLN A 149 29.35 -1.12 -2.07
N SER A 150 29.25 0.18 -2.34
CA SER A 150 30.34 1.03 -2.83
C SER A 150 31.05 1.84 -1.74
N ALA A 151 30.66 1.67 -0.47
CA ALA A 151 31.25 2.31 0.71
C ALA A 151 31.98 1.25 1.55
#